data_AF-A0A1N6WJC2-F1
#
_entry.id   AF-A0A1N6WJC2-F1
#
_cell.length_a   1.000
_cell.length_b   1.000
_cell.length_c   1.000
_cell.angle_alpha   90.00
_cell.angle_beta   90.00
_cell.angle_gamma   90.00
#
_symmetry.space_group_name_H-M   'P 1'
#
loop_
_entity.id
_entity.type
_entity.pdbx_description
1 polymer ?
#
loop_
_entity_poly.entity_id
_entity_poly.type
_entity_poly.pdbx_seq_one_letter_code
_entity_poly.pdbx_strand_id
1 'polypeptide(L)'
;MDFTAVNTYLENRAYTEPYTELEESVRQKIVFTAEDMLTSHYDESLMTPKMVGLQALYLIEGEAEEFSKFKRHNVKSLGLKGMSFSFDGENEISPEVKKLIVRAQEALHPEEPQAGVGRVV
;
A
#
# COMPACT_ATOMS: atom_id res chain seq x y z
N MET A 1 1.88 -13.31 -0.10
CA MET A 1 0.71 -13.31 -1.02
C MET A 1 1.16 -13.66 -2.44
N ASP A 2 0.24 -13.94 -3.37
CA ASP A 2 0.57 -14.24 -4.77
C ASP A 2 0.80 -12.96 -5.60
N PHE A 3 2.01 -12.81 -6.19
CA PHE A 3 2.35 -11.71 -7.08
C PHE A 3 1.42 -11.64 -8.29
N THR A 4 1.04 -12.77 -8.88
CA THR A 4 0.20 -12.79 -10.08
C THR A 4 -1.15 -12.15 -9.81
N ALA A 5 -1.80 -12.46 -8.68
CA ALA A 5 -3.06 -11.83 -8.28
C ALA A 5 -2.95 -10.30 -8.13
N VAL A 6 -1.86 -9.80 -7.53
CA VAL A 6 -1.62 -8.35 -7.37
C VAL A 6 -1.37 -7.70 -8.72
N ASN A 7 -0.52 -8.31 -9.55
CA ASN A 7 -0.18 -7.80 -10.88
C ASN A 7 -1.41 -7.74 -11.79
N THR A 8 -2.23 -8.80 -11.80
CA THR A 8 -3.50 -8.82 -12.55
C THR A 8 -4.46 -7.73 -12.05
N TYR A 9 -4.54 -7.49 -10.74
CA TYR A 9 -5.36 -6.39 -10.21
C TYR A 9 -4.91 -5.02 -10.76
N LEU A 10 -3.60 -4.77 -10.77
CA LEU A 10 -3.02 -3.51 -11.23
C LEU A 10 -3.10 -3.31 -12.75
N GLU A 11 -2.92 -4.37 -13.54
CA GLU A 11 -3.02 -4.30 -15.01
C GLU A 11 -4.45 -4.06 -15.50
N ASN A 12 -5.46 -4.47 -14.74
CA ASN A 12 -6.88 -4.23 -15.07
C ASN A 12 -7.41 -2.89 -14.55
N ARG A 13 -6.60 -2.12 -13.85
CA ARG A 13 -6.99 -0.84 -13.26
C ARG A 13 -6.51 0.31 -14.16
N ALA A 14 -7.34 1.32 -14.33
CA ALA A 14 -6.92 2.54 -15.03
C ALA A 14 -5.90 3.33 -14.20
N TYR A 15 -5.07 4.14 -14.86
CA TYR A 15 -4.08 5.02 -14.24
C TYR A 15 -2.96 4.29 -13.50
N THR A 16 -2.56 3.11 -14.00
CA THR A 16 -1.46 2.29 -13.45
C THR A 16 -0.26 2.22 -14.40
N GLU A 17 -0.19 3.10 -15.40
CA GLU A 17 0.91 3.20 -16.37
C GLU A 17 2.29 3.27 -15.67
N PRO A 18 2.49 4.07 -14.60
CA PRO A 18 3.77 4.10 -13.89
C PRO A 18 4.21 2.74 -13.32
N TYR A 19 3.27 1.83 -13.06
CA TYR A 19 3.56 0.47 -12.63
C TYR A 19 3.73 -0.48 -13.82
N THR A 20 2.86 -0.41 -14.83
CA THR A 20 2.86 -1.36 -15.95
C THR A 20 4.01 -1.14 -16.93
N GLU A 21 4.59 0.07 -16.97
CA GLU A 21 5.81 0.39 -17.72
C GLU A 21 7.09 -0.19 -17.10
N LEU A 22 7.05 -0.62 -15.83
CA LEU A 22 8.21 -1.21 -15.16
C LEU A 22 8.45 -2.66 -15.61
N GLU A 23 9.72 -3.06 -15.60
CA GLU A 23 10.09 -4.46 -15.77
C GLU A 23 9.44 -5.34 -14.68
N GLU A 24 9.04 -6.55 -15.05
CA GLU A 24 8.38 -7.48 -14.11
C GLU A 24 9.24 -7.74 -12.87
N SER A 25 10.57 -7.85 -13.03
CA SER A 25 11.49 -8.05 -11.91
C SER A 25 11.48 -6.90 -10.89
N VAL A 26 11.20 -5.67 -11.35
CA VAL A 26 11.06 -4.49 -10.51
C VAL A 26 9.67 -4.48 -9.85
N ARG A 27 8.62 -4.77 -10.62
CA ARG A 27 7.25 -4.91 -10.11
C ARG A 27 7.16 -5.91 -8.97
N GLN A 28 7.78 -7.09 -9.12
CA GLN A 28 7.83 -8.12 -8.08
C GLN A 28 8.44 -7.60 -6.78
N LYS A 29 9.54 -6.85 -6.86
CA LYS A 29 10.20 -6.26 -5.69
C LYS A 29 9.31 -5.22 -5.01
N ILE A 30 8.66 -4.34 -5.78
CA ILE A 30 7.77 -3.30 -5.23
C ILE A 30 6.56 -3.95 -4.56
N VAL A 31 5.94 -4.95 -5.18
CA VAL A 31 4.83 -5.70 -4.59
C VAL A 31 5.26 -6.38 -3.30
N PHE A 32 6.43 -7.01 -3.27
CA PHE A 32 6.98 -7.61 -2.06
C PHE A 32 7.20 -6.57 -0.95
N THR A 33 7.84 -5.44 -1.27
CA THR A 33 8.06 -4.35 -0.30
C THR A 33 6.74 -3.80 0.24
N ALA A 34 5.75 -3.62 -0.62
CA ALA A 34 4.42 -3.15 -0.23
C ALA A 34 3.72 -4.14 0.71
N GLU A 35 3.83 -5.45 0.43
CA GLU A 35 3.31 -6.51 1.30
C GLU A 35 4.03 -6.52 2.65
N ASP A 36 5.36 -6.61 2.67
CA ASP A 36 6.19 -6.68 3.87
C ASP A 36 5.93 -5.52 4.83
N MET A 37 5.79 -4.32 4.25
CA MET A 37 5.44 -3.13 5.01
C MET A 37 4.04 -3.21 5.60
N LEU A 38 3.02 -3.65 4.84
CA LEU A 38 1.67 -3.79 5.37
C LEU A 38 1.60 -4.85 6.49
N THR A 39 2.27 -5.99 6.32
CA THR A 39 2.30 -7.07 7.33
C THR A 39 3.10 -6.70 8.57
N SER A 40 4.00 -5.71 8.48
CA SER A 40 4.69 -5.17 9.65
C SER A 40 3.78 -4.31 10.54
N HIS A 41 2.66 -3.80 10.00
CA HIS A 41 1.73 -2.94 10.72
C HIS A 41 0.37 -3.59 11.02
N TYR A 42 -0.04 -4.57 10.21
CA TYR A 42 -1.38 -5.14 10.24
C TYR A 42 -1.32 -6.66 10.11
N ASP A 43 -2.38 -7.33 10.55
CA ASP A 43 -2.50 -8.78 10.43
C ASP A 43 -2.50 -9.22 8.96
N GLU A 44 -1.67 -10.21 8.62
CA GLU A 44 -1.55 -10.78 7.28
C GLU A 44 -2.90 -11.31 6.78
N SER A 45 -3.79 -11.78 7.66
CA SER A 45 -5.11 -12.29 7.30
C SER A 45 -6.03 -11.22 6.67
N LEU A 46 -5.72 -9.94 6.88
CA LEU A 46 -6.47 -8.81 6.32
C LEU A 46 -6.00 -8.43 4.92
N MET A 47 -4.84 -8.93 4.50
CA MET A 47 -4.19 -8.50 3.27
C MET A 47 -4.90 -9.06 2.05
N THR A 48 -5.25 -8.15 1.13
CA THR A 48 -5.87 -8.51 -0.15
C THR A 48 -5.00 -8.03 -1.30
N PRO A 49 -5.10 -8.66 -2.50
CA PRO A 49 -4.34 -8.20 -3.67
C PRO A 49 -4.59 -6.72 -3.99
N LYS A 50 -5.81 -6.24 -3.72
CA LYS A 50 -6.18 -4.84 -3.84
C LYS A 50 -5.38 -3.93 -2.90
N MET A 51 -5.27 -4.28 -1.62
CA MET A 51 -4.57 -3.46 -0.63
C MET A 51 -3.08 -3.37 -0.94
N VAL A 52 -2.45 -4.52 -1.24
CA VAL A 52 -1.03 -4.56 -1.61
C VAL A 52 -0.79 -3.80 -2.91
N GLY A 53 -1.65 -3.97 -3.92
CA GLY A 53 -1.51 -3.23 -5.19
C GLY A 53 -1.65 -1.72 -5.01
N LEU A 54 -2.60 -1.27 -4.18
CA LEU A 54 -2.76 0.14 -3.83
C LEU A 54 -1.52 0.70 -3.13
N GLN A 55 -0.95 -0.07 -2.21
CA GLN A 55 0.28 0.33 -1.52
C GLN A 55 1.47 0.36 -2.48
N ALA A 56 1.58 -0.59 -3.40
CA ALA A 56 2.62 -0.62 -4.42
C ALA A 56 2.57 0.63 -5.33
N LEU A 57 1.39 1.04 -5.77
CA LEU A 57 1.21 2.29 -6.53
C LEU A 57 1.62 3.51 -5.70
N TYR A 58 1.22 3.56 -4.43
CA TYR A 58 1.57 4.66 -3.55
C TYR A 58 3.08 4.80 -3.34
N LEU A 59 3.81 3.69 -3.26
CA LEU A 59 5.27 3.69 -3.21
C LEU A 59 5.89 4.29 -4.48
N ILE A 60 5.37 3.93 -5.66
CA ILE A 60 5.85 4.45 -6.96
C ILE A 60 5.55 5.95 -7.08
N GLU A 61 4.35 6.38 -6.71
CA GLU A 61 3.93 7.79 -6.77
C GLU A 61 4.71 8.66 -5.78
N GLY A 62 4.89 8.19 -4.55
CA GLY A 62 5.71 8.85 -3.54
C GLY A 62 7.18 8.98 -3.97
N GLU A 63 7.72 7.95 -4.64
CA GLU A 63 9.05 7.99 -5.23
C GLU A 63 9.14 9.12 -6.28
N ALA A 64 8.18 9.24 -7.19
CA ALA A 64 8.18 10.30 -8.20
C ALA A 64 8.14 11.73 -7.61
N GLU A 65 7.41 11.94 -6.51
CA GLU A 65 7.37 13.22 -5.80
C GLU A 65 8.68 13.54 -5.06
N GLU A 66 9.31 12.55 -4.43
CA GLU A 66 10.60 12.74 -3.75
C GLU A 66 11.75 12.93 -4.73
N PHE A 67 11.81 12.15 -5.81
CA PHE A 67 12.79 12.35 -6.88
C PHE A 67 12.68 13.73 -7.54
N SER A 68 11.48 14.31 -7.62
CA SER A 68 11.27 15.68 -8.11
C SER A 68 11.85 16.75 -7.17
N LYS A 69 11.89 16.49 -5.85
CA LYS A 69 12.57 17.35 -4.87
C LYS A 69 14.09 17.18 -4.95
N PHE A 70 14.60 15.96 -5.08
CA PHE A 70 16.05 15.68 -5.21
C PHE A 70 16.65 16.20 -6.53
N LYS A 71 15.90 16.21 -7.64
CA LYS A 71 16.32 16.85 -8.90
C LYS A 71 16.62 18.35 -8.75
N ARG A 72 15.91 19.07 -7.86
CA ARG A 72 16.16 20.50 -7.57
C ARG A 72 17.48 20.74 -6.84
N HIS A 73 18.05 19.69 -6.21
CA HIS A 73 19.34 19.71 -5.53
C HIS A 73 20.49 19.11 -6.36
N ASN A 74 20.33 18.99 -7.69
CA ASN A 74 21.39 18.61 -8.65
C ASN A 74 21.95 17.18 -8.52
N VAL A 75 21.19 16.24 -7.92
CA VAL A 75 21.58 14.83 -7.87
C VAL A 75 21.05 14.12 -9.12
N LYS A 76 21.94 13.83 -10.08
CA LYS A 76 21.57 13.37 -11.44
C LYS A 76 21.24 11.88 -11.59
N SER A 77 21.55 11.05 -10.61
CA SER A 77 21.11 9.65 -10.56
C SER A 77 21.52 9.05 -9.22
N LEU A 78 20.55 8.58 -8.44
CA LEU A 78 20.82 7.53 -7.46
C LEU A 78 20.51 6.21 -8.15
N GLY A 79 21.55 5.62 -8.73
CA GLY A 79 21.49 4.23 -9.16
C GLY A 79 21.12 3.36 -7.97
N LEU A 80 20.21 2.43 -8.22
CA LEU A 80 19.66 1.38 -7.36
C LEU A 80 20.75 0.57 -6.62
N LYS A 81 21.45 1.18 -5.66
CA LYS A 81 22.45 0.52 -4.81
C LYS A 81 22.44 1.17 -3.43
N GLY A 82 21.62 0.62 -2.55
CA GLY A 82 21.56 0.99 -1.13
C GLY A 82 20.43 1.97 -0.81
N MET A 83 19.17 1.51 -0.93
CA MET A 83 18.01 2.23 -0.41
C MET A 83 18.18 2.45 1.10
N SER A 84 18.49 3.69 1.49
CA SER A 84 18.24 4.21 2.83
C SER A 84 16.98 5.06 2.74
N PHE A 85 15.85 4.48 3.12
CA PHE A 85 14.62 5.24 3.29
C PHE A 85 14.62 5.88 4.67
N SER A 86 14.44 7.20 4.70
CA SER A 86 14.00 7.91 5.91
C SER A 86 12.59 8.38 5.64
N PHE A 87 11.62 7.54 6.00
CA PHE A 87 10.23 7.95 6.06
C PHE A 87 9.98 8.52 7.47
N ASP A 88 9.51 9.76 7.55
CA ASP A 88 8.94 10.28 8.80
C ASP A 88 7.58 9.59 9.04
N GLY A 89 7.65 8.38 9.63
CA GLY A 89 6.72 7.57 10.44
C GLY A 89 5.19 7.58 10.30
N GLU A 90 4.53 8.60 9.74
CA GLU A 90 3.04 8.67 9.71
C GLU A 90 2.43 8.47 8.31
N ASN A 91 3.19 8.71 7.24
CA ASN A 91 2.71 8.68 5.85
C ASN A 91 3.23 7.49 5.01
N GLU A 92 3.75 6.44 5.64
CA GLU A 92 4.31 5.28 4.93
C GLU A 92 3.22 4.41 4.25
N ILE A 93 2.08 4.23 4.92
CA ILE A 93 0.95 3.49 4.38
C ILE A 93 -0.05 4.43 3.70
N SER A 94 -0.47 4.07 2.49
CA SER A 94 -1.50 4.77 1.71
C SER A 94 -2.76 5.01 2.55
N PRO A 95 -3.28 6.25 2.62
CA PRO A 95 -4.52 6.55 3.33
C PRO A 95 -5.72 5.73 2.84
N GLU A 96 -5.76 5.35 1.56
CA GLU A 96 -6.81 4.49 1.00
C GLU A 96 -6.69 3.07 1.56
N VAL A 97 -5.48 2.54 1.65
CA VAL A 97 -5.22 1.21 2.23
C VAL A 97 -5.59 1.18 3.70
N LYS A 98 -5.23 2.20 4.49
CA LYS A 98 -5.64 2.33 5.89
C LYS A 98 -7.18 2.23 6.04
N LYS A 99 -7.94 2.95 5.20
CA LYS A 99 -9.42 2.90 5.22
C LYS A 99 -9.98 1.52 4.89
N LEU A 100 -9.38 0.82 3.92
CA LEU A 100 -9.81 -0.53 3.56
C LEU A 100 -9.55 -1.52 4.68
N ILE A 101 -8.41 -1.41 5.36
CA ILE A 101 -8.04 -2.26 6.48
C ILE A 101 -8.98 -2.04 7.67
N VAL A 102 -9.26 -0.79 8.04
CA VAL A 102 -10.22 -0.46 9.11
C VAL A 102 -11.58 -1.10 8.83
N ARG A 103 -12.09 -0.96 7.61
CA ARG A 103 -13.37 -1.59 7.21
C ARG A 103 -13.31 -3.12 7.28
N ALA A 104 -12.18 -3.73 6.95
CA ALA A 104 -12.01 -5.18 7.04
C ALA A 104 -11.98 -5.66 8.50
N GLN A 105 -11.35 -4.89 9.39
CA GLN A 105 -11.33 -5.16 10.83
C GLN A 105 -12.73 -5.05 11.45
N GLU A 106 -13.48 -4.01 11.12
CA GLU A 106 -14.88 -3.83 11.55
C GLU A 106 -15.79 -4.98 11.09
N ALA A 107 -15.55 -5.54 9.91
CA ALA A 107 -16.32 -6.68 9.39
C ALA A 107 -16.02 -8.00 10.12
N LEU A 108 -14.81 -8.15 10.68
CA LEU A 108 -14.40 -9.34 11.44
C LEU A 108 -14.82 -9.29 12.91
N HIS A 109 -14.99 -8.08 13.45
CA HIS A 109 -15.60 -7.83 14.74
C HIS A 109 -16.90 -7.07 14.55
N PRO A 110 -17.96 -7.71 13.98
CA PRO A 110 -19.28 -7.12 14.09
C PRO A 110 -19.56 -7.07 15.58
N GLU A 111 -19.55 -5.88 16.17
CA GLU A 111 -20.00 -5.75 17.55
C GLU A 111 -21.34 -6.47 17.63
N GLU A 112 -21.45 -7.42 18.57
CA GLU A 112 -22.74 -8.02 18.88
C GLU A 112 -23.72 -6.85 19.04
N PRO A 113 -24.88 -6.87 18.35
CA PRO A 113 -25.83 -5.78 18.50
C PRO A 113 -26.10 -5.62 19.98
N GLN A 114 -25.80 -4.45 20.55
CA GLN A 114 -26.16 -4.12 21.93
C GLN A 114 -27.69 -4.24 22.06
N ALA A 115 -28.15 -5.44 22.39
CA ALA A 115 -29.49 -5.74 22.78
C ALA A 115 -29.63 -5.34 24.25
N GLY A 116 -30.45 -4.32 24.51
CA GLY A 116 -30.83 -3.86 25.84
C GLY A 116 -30.37 -2.42 26.08
N VAL A 117 -31.23 -1.45 26.37
CA VAL A 117 -32.45 -1.54 27.17
C VAL A 117 -33.46 -0.55 26.61
N GLY A 118 -34.64 -1.05 26.24
CA GLY A 118 -35.81 -0.20 26.05
C GLY A 118 -36.08 0.55 27.35
N ARG A 119 -36.01 1.88 27.30
CA ARG A 119 -36.44 2.74 28.39
C ARG A 119 -37.97 2.70 28.46
N VAL A 120 -38.49 1.74 29.23
CA VAL A 120 -39.84 1.81 29.80
C VAL A 120 -39.69 2.46 31.15
N VAL A 121 -39.87 3.78 31.21
CA VAL A 121 -40.66 4.58 32.17
C VAL A 121 -40.41 6.07 31.96
#